data_AF-A0A2D8RD47-F1
#
_entry.id   AF-A0A2D8RD47-F1
#
_cell.length_a   1.000
_cell.length_b   1.000
_cell.length_c   1.000
_cell.angle_alpha   90.00
_cell.angle_beta   90.00
_cell.angle_gamma   90.00
#
_symmetry.space_group_name_H-M   'P 1'
#
loop_
_entity.id
_entity.type
_entity.pdbx_description
1 polymer ?
#
loop_
_entity_poly.entity_id
_entity_poly.type
_entity_poly.pdbx_seq_one_letter_code
_entity_poly.pdbx_strand_id
1 'polypeptide(L)' 'MIDFEWDQAKAKANLKKHGVSFGEAKSVFFDEMATQFFDEEHSDTEDRFILLGMSLESRILVVCHCERNSGHTV' A
#
# COMPACT_ATOMS: atom_id res chain seq x y z
N MET A 1 -16.27 2.98 -2.73
CA MET A 1 -15.59 2.05 -1.81
C MET A 1 -14.30 1.65 -2.50
N ILE A 2 -13.17 1.66 -1.79
CA ILE A 2 -11.87 1.31 -2.39
C ILE A 2 -11.73 -0.21 -2.32
N ASP A 3 -11.49 -0.84 -3.47
CA ASP A 3 -11.17 -2.26 -3.56
C ASP A 3 -9.67 -2.45 -3.42
N PHE A 4 -9.28 -3.58 -2.82
CA PHE A 4 -7.87 -3.91 -2.62
C PHE A 4 -7.55 -5.27 -3.21
N GLU A 5 -6.50 -5.32 -4.02
CA GLU A 5 -6.02 -6.54 -4.67
C GLU A 5 -4.52 -6.72 -4.48
N TRP A 6 -4.10 -7.97 -4.40
CA TRP A 6 -2.68 -8.31 -4.39
C TRP A 6 -2.46 -9.76 -4.77
N ASP A 7 -1.29 -10.01 -5.34
CA ASP A 7 -0.83 -11.37 -5.53
C ASP A 7 -0.53 -12.06 -4.19
N GLN A 8 -1.02 -13.30 -4.04
CA GLN A 8 -0.90 -14.06 -2.80
C GLN A 8 0.54 -14.51 -2.53
N ALA A 9 1.34 -14.76 -3.56
CA ALA A 9 2.75 -15.10 -3.38
C ALA A 9 3.56 -13.88 -2.90
N LYS A 10 3.29 -12.69 -3.47
CA LYS A 10 3.84 -11.42 -3.00
C LYS A 10 3.45 -11.12 -1.56
N ALA A 11 2.18 -11.33 -1.18
CA ALA A 11 1.73 -11.12 0.20
C ALA A 11 2.47 -12.02 1.21
N LYS A 12 2.65 -13.30 0.88
CA LYS A 12 3.43 -14.25 1.71
C LYS A 12 4.90 -13.85 1.80
N ALA A 13 5.51 -13.46 0.69
CA ALA A 13 6.89 -13.00 0.64
C ALA A 13 7.09 -11.71 1.46
N ASN A 14 6.15 -10.76 1.36
CA ASN A 14 6.18 -9.52 2.12
C ASN A 14 6.09 -9.76 3.62
N LEU A 15 5.13 -10.59 4.06
CA LEU A 15 4.99 -10.95 5.46
C LEU A 15 6.27 -11.59 6.01
N LYS A 16 6.88 -12.50 5.25
CA LYS A 16 8.15 -13.14 5.64
C LYS A 16 9.31 -12.14 5.73
N LYS A 17 9.40 -11.18 4.79
CA LYS A 17 10.52 -10.23 4.70
C LYS A 17 10.39 -9.06 5.67
N HIS A 18 9.18 -8.55 5.87
CA HIS A 18 8.93 -7.28 6.57
C HIS A 18 8.14 -7.45 7.87
N GLY A 19 7.58 -8.64 8.14
CA GLY A 19 6.73 -8.86 9.33
C GLY A 19 5.38 -8.16 9.26
N VAL A 20 5.03 -7.58 8.11
CA VAL A 20 3.79 -6.81 7.88
C VAL A 20 2.95 -7.50 6.82
N SER A 21 1.69 -7.76 7.15
CA SER A 21 0.74 -8.35 6.20
C SER A 21 0.12 -7.26 5.33
N PHE A 22 -0.33 -7.60 4.12
CA PHE A 22 -1.09 -6.63 3.30
C PHE A 22 -2.46 -6.30 3.88
N GLY A 23 -3.04 -7.19 4.70
CA GLY A 23 -4.25 -6.88 5.46
C GLY A 23 -4.04 -5.75 6.47
N GLU A 24 -2.90 -5.74 7.15
CA GLU A 24 -2.51 -4.63 8.02
C GLU A 24 -2.13 -3.39 7.20
N ALA A 25 -1.31 -3.54 6.16
CA ALA A 25 -0.89 -2.40 5.32
C ALA A 25 -2.08 -1.67 4.70
N LYS A 26 -3.13 -2.40 4.30
CA LYS A 26 -4.42 -1.86 3.86
C LYS A 26 -5.03 -0.90 4.88
N SER A 27 -4.80 -1.11 6.18
CA SER A 27 -5.38 -0.24 7.21
C SER A 27 -4.85 1.19 7.17
N VAL A 28 -3.65 1.42 6.62
CA VAL A 28 -3.03 2.73 6.46
C VAL A 28 -3.84 3.63 5.52
N PHE A 29 -4.58 3.07 4.57
CA PHE A 29 -5.47 3.82 3.68
C PHE A 29 -6.68 4.42 4.40
N PHE A 30 -6.91 4.06 5.65
CA PHE A 30 -7.96 4.63 6.51
C PHE A 30 -7.40 5.58 7.57
N ASP A 31 -6.09 5.85 7.57
CA ASP A 31 -5.50 6.89 8.40
C ASP A 31 -5.69 8.26 7.72
N GLU A 32 -6.49 9.12 8.34
CA GLU A 32 -6.79 10.47 7.85
C GLU A 32 -5.55 11.37 7.76
N MET A 33 -4.48 11.02 8.48
CA MET A 33 -3.21 11.75 8.47
C MET A 33 -2.15 11.12 7.55
N ALA A 34 -2.49 10.03 6.86
CA ALA A 34 -1.56 9.40 5.94
C ALA A 34 -1.20 10.34 4.78
N THR A 35 0.08 10.35 4.41
CA THR A 35 0.58 11.18 3.31
C THR A 35 1.01 10.30 2.15
N GLN A 36 0.48 10.60 0.96
CA GLN A 36 0.82 9.90 -0.29
C GLN A 36 1.79 10.74 -1.12
N PHE A 37 2.72 10.06 -1.79
CA PHE A 37 3.71 10.63 -2.70
C PHE A 37 3.70 9.84 -4.01
N PHE A 38 3.89 10.52 -5.13
CA PHE A 38 4.15 9.86 -6.42
C PHE A 38 5.60 9.35 -6.47
N ASP A 39 5.80 8.12 -6.92
CA ASP A 39 7.10 7.46 -6.99
C ASP A 39 7.63 7.52 -8.44
N GLU A 40 8.18 8.67 -8.84
CA GLU A 40 8.66 8.91 -10.21
C GLU A 40 9.68 7.85 -10.66
N GLU A 41 10.57 7.40 -9.77
CA GLU A 41 11.64 6.45 -10.10
C GLU A 41 11.12 5.05 -10.47
N HIS A 42 9.92 4.70 -10.03
CA HIS A 42 9.35 3.36 -10.26
C HIS A 42 8.10 3.37 -11.14
N SER A 43 7.76 4.53 -11.75
CA SER A 43 6.52 4.72 -12.50
C SER A 43 6.66 4.63 -14.03
N ASP A 44 7.71 3.98 -14.54
CA ASP A 44 7.95 3.85 -15.99
C ASP A 44 6.87 3.05 -16.73
N THR A 45 6.26 2.06 -16.06
CA THR A 45 5.33 1.10 -16.69
C THR A 45 3.91 1.15 -16.12
N GLU A 46 3.77 1.62 -14.88
CA GLU A 46 2.51 1.80 -14.17
C GLU A 46 2.72 2.91 -13.14
N ASP A 47 1.71 3.73 -12.87
CA ASP A 47 1.81 4.78 -11.85
C ASP A 47 1.93 4.14 -10.45
N ARG A 48 3.00 4.49 -9.74
CA ARG A 48 3.28 4.00 -8.40
C ARG A 48 3.28 5.13 -7.39
N PHE A 49 2.81 4.78 -6.20
CA PHE A 49 2.66 5.70 -5.10
C PHE A 49 3.20 5.10 -3.81
N ILE A 50 3.74 5.96 -2.97
CA ILE A 50 4.20 5.63 -1.62
C ILE A 50 3.23 6.29 -0.64
N LEU A 51 2.64 5.49 0.25
CA LEU A 51 1.80 5.96 1.34
C LEU A 51 2.54 5.80 2.67
N LEU A 52 2.68 6.88 3.43
CA LEU A 52 3.24 6.88 4.78
C LEU A 52 2.11 7.20 5.77
N GLY A 53 1.85 6.29 6.71
CA GLY A 53 0.82 6.50 7.73
C GLY A 53 0.83 5.45 8.83
N MET A 54 -0.13 5.56 9.74
CA MET A 54 -0.30 4.68 10.89
C MET A 54 -1.24 3.51 10.56
N SER A 55 -0.83 2.28 10.89
CA SER A 55 -1.67 1.09 10.82
C SER A 55 -2.55 0.93 12.06
N LEU A 56 -3.60 0.12 11.97
CA LEU A 56 -4.43 -0.26 13.12
C LEU A 56 -3.66 -1.02 14.21
N GLU A 57 -2.48 -1.56 13.88
CA GLU A 57 -1.57 -2.19 14.86
C GLU A 57 -0.62 -1.17 15.54
N SER A 58 -0.90 0.13 15.41
CA SER A 58 -0.08 1.22 15.97
C SER A 58 1.36 1.24 15.44
N ARG A 59 1.56 0.87 14.16
CA ARG A 59 2.85 0.97 13.47
C ARG A 59 2.82 2.04 12.40
N ILE A 60 3.89 2.82 12.28
CA ILE A 60 4.12 3.65 11.10
C ILE A 60 4.63 2.76 9.97
N LEU A 61 3.91 2.74 8.85
CA LEU A 61 4.22 1.91 7.68
C LEU A 61 4.48 2.78 6.46
N VAL A 62 5.40 2.31 5.62
CA VAL A 62 5.57 2.77 4.24
C VAL A 62 4.95 1.72 3.32
N VAL A 63 3.95 2.12 2.54
CA VAL A 63 3.19 1.23 1.65
C VAL A 63 3.36 1.67 0.20
N CYS A 64 4.07 0.87 -0.58
CA CYS A 64 4.15 1.04 -2.03
C CYS A 64 2.95 0.37 -2.69
N HIS A 65 2.21 1.11 -3.50
CA HIS A 65 1.00 0.64 -4.19
C HIS A 65 0.88 1.24 -5.60
N CYS A 66 -0.02 0.67 -6.38
CA CYS A 66 -0.42 1.19 -7.68
C CYS A 66 -1.92 1.50 -7.59
N GLU A 67 -2.41 2.43 -8.40
CA GLU A 67 -3.83 2.71 -8.49
C GLU A 67 -4.38 2.30 -9.85
N ARG A 68 -5.57 1.70 -9.86
CA ARG A 68 -6.29 1.30 -11.09
C ARG A 68 -7.73 1.79 -11.04
N ASN A 69 -8.41 1.74 -12.19
CA ASN A 69 -9.80 2.14 -12.32
C ASN A 69 -10.04 3.57 -11.77
N SER A 70 -9.17 4.52 -12.12
CA SER A 70 -9.24 5.91 -11.64
C SER A 70 -9.19 6.04 -10.11
N GLY A 71 -8.37 5.21 -9.44
CA GLY A 71 -8.19 5.24 -7.98
C GLY A 71 -9.21 4.43 -7.19
N HIS A 72 -10.07 3.66 -7.87
CA HIS A 72 -11.05 2.79 -7.18
C HIS A 72 -10.47 1.46 -6.73
N THR A 73 -9.34 1.04 -7.27
CA THR A 73 -8.66 -0.21 -6.91
C THR A 73 -7.20 0.05 -6.59
N VAL A 74 -6.75 -0.52 -5.47
CA VAL A 74 -5.37 -0.47 -4.96
C VAL A 74 -4.77 -1.86 -4.90
#